data_AF-A0A831WK23-F1
#
_entry.id   AF-A0A831WK23-F1
#
_cell.length_a   1.000
_cell.length_b   1.000
_cell.length_c   1.000
_cell.angle_alpha   90.00
_cell.angle_beta   90.00
_cell.angle_gamma   90.00
#
_symmetry.space_group_name_H-M   'P 1'
#
loop_
_entity.id
_entity.type
_entity.pdbx_description
1 polymer ?
#
loop_
_entity_poly.entity_id
_entity_poly.type
_entity_poly.pdbx_seq_one_letter_code
_entity_poly.pdbx_strand_id
1 'polypeptide(L)'
;AFGYSLLAYKSLLKGTSKLKVNRLVLKKDLEGHWEVLAEAIQTVMRKCGVKKPYEKLKKLTRGRKVNEEDIKVFVEELEIPQKEKEKLFKLKPANYIGLAEKLTK
;
A
#
# COMPACT_ATOMS: atom_id res chain seq x y z
N ALA A 1 -26.83 14.10 -29.61
CA ALA A 1 -26.24 13.35 -28.49
C ALA A 1 -25.31 12.21 -28.97
N PHE A 2 -25.79 11.21 -29.71
CA PHE A 2 -24.99 10.03 -30.10
C PHE A 2 -23.72 10.31 -30.93
N GLY A 3 -23.73 11.31 -31.82
CA GLY A 3 -22.55 11.70 -32.59
C GLY A 3 -21.36 12.15 -31.72
N TYR A 4 -21.64 12.88 -30.62
CA TYR A 4 -20.63 13.30 -29.66
C TYR A 4 -20.08 12.11 -28.86
N SER A 5 -20.94 11.16 -28.46
CA SER A 5 -20.51 9.92 -27.79
C SER A 5 -19.59 9.10 -28.69
N LEU A 6 -19.93 8.94 -29.97
CA LEU A 6 -19.09 8.20 -30.93
C LEU A 6 -17.72 8.87 -31.12
N LEU A 7 -17.69 10.19 -31.20
CA LEU A 7 -16.44 10.94 -31.28
C LEU A 7 -15.58 10.77 -30.02
N ALA A 8 -16.22 10.79 -28.84
CA ALA A 8 -15.54 10.56 -27.57
C ALA A 8 -14.93 9.15 -27.50
N TYR A 9 -15.67 8.11 -27.92
CA TYR A 9 -15.16 6.73 -27.94
C TYR A 9 -13.97 6.57 -28.89
N LYS A 10 -14.03 7.15 -30.09
CA LYS A 10 -12.89 7.13 -31.04
C LYS A 10 -11.66 7.81 -30.46
N SER A 11 -11.86 8.94 -29.78
CA SER A 11 -10.77 9.68 -29.14
C SER A 11 -10.17 8.90 -27.96
N LEU A 12 -11.01 8.26 -27.14
CA LEU A 12 -10.58 7.42 -26.01
C LEU A 12 -9.75 6.22 -26.49
N LEU A 13 -10.21 5.50 -27.52
CA LEU A 13 -9.47 4.37 -28.11
C LEU A 13 -8.12 4.83 -28.67
N LYS A 14 -8.10 5.95 -29.40
CA LYS A 14 -6.85 6.52 -29.93
C LYS A 14 -5.89 6.93 -28.81
N GLY A 15 -6.41 7.51 -27.72
CA GLY A 15 -5.61 7.91 -26.56
C GLY A 15 -5.04 6.71 -25.81
N THR A 16 -5.88 5.75 -25.45
CA THR A 16 -5.49 4.56 -24.68
C THR A 16 -4.47 3.68 -25.42
N SER A 17 -4.56 3.57 -26.75
CA SER A 17 -3.57 2.84 -27.56
C SER A 17 -2.15 3.39 -27.48
N LYS A 18 -1.97 4.64 -27.03
CA LYS A 18 -0.67 5.31 -26.90
C LYS A 18 -0.07 5.21 -25.51
N LEU A 19 -0.83 4.71 -24.52
CA LEU A 19 -0.37 4.66 -23.14
C LEU A 19 0.75 3.62 -22.98
N LYS A 20 1.83 4.04 -22.32
CA LYS A 20 2.89 3.15 -21.85
C LYS A 20 3.06 3.34 -20.35
N VAL A 21 3.07 2.24 -19.61
CA VAL A 21 3.19 2.27 -18.15
C VAL A 21 4.60 2.68 -17.75
N ASN A 22 4.73 3.77 -16.99
CA ASN A 22 6.00 4.18 -16.41
C ASN A 22 6.23 3.50 -15.06
N ARG A 23 6.84 2.31 -15.09
CA ARG A 23 7.10 1.49 -13.90
C ARG A 23 8.07 2.15 -12.92
N LEU A 24 9.00 2.98 -13.40
CA LEU A 24 9.99 3.64 -12.56
C LEU A 24 9.33 4.68 -11.64
N VAL A 25 8.42 5.49 -12.20
CA VAL A 25 7.68 6.49 -11.42
C VAL A 25 6.79 5.79 -10.39
N LEU A 26 6.06 4.74 -10.78
CA LEU A 26 5.23 3.95 -9.86
C LEU A 26 6.05 3.35 -8.71
N LYS A 27 7.22 2.75 -9.02
CA LYS A 27 8.10 2.15 -8.01
C LYS A 27 8.65 3.19 -7.04
N LYS A 28 9.11 4.34 -7.56
CA LYS A 28 9.62 5.44 -6.75
C LYS A 28 8.56 6.02 -5.83
N ASP A 29 7.33 6.15 -6.31
CA ASP A 29 6.19 6.61 -5.51
C ASP A 29 5.93 5.64 -4.35
N LEU A 30 5.79 4.33 -4.65
CA LEU A 30 5.58 3.30 -3.64
C LEU A 30 6.72 3.21 -2.60
N GLU A 31 7.98 3.32 -3.03
CA GLU A 31 9.14 3.33 -2.13
C GLU A 31 9.19 4.56 -1.22
N GLY A 32 8.55 5.66 -1.60
CA GLY A 32 8.47 6.90 -0.82
C GLY A 32 7.33 6.96 0.20
N HIS A 33 6.43 5.98 0.19
CA HIS A 33 5.16 6.00 0.92
C HIS A 33 4.96 4.74 1.78
N TRP A 34 5.82 4.51 2.77
CA TRP A 34 5.71 3.35 3.66
C TRP A 34 4.55 3.46 4.66
N GLU A 35 4.02 4.66 4.89
CA GLU A 35 2.86 4.90 5.75
C GLU A 35 1.61 4.12 5.32
N VAL A 36 1.53 3.69 4.06
CA VAL A 36 0.40 2.86 3.56
C VAL A 36 0.35 1.49 4.24
N LEU A 37 1.48 0.98 4.76
CA LEU A 37 1.53 -0.29 5.49
C LEU A 37 0.96 -0.18 6.92
N ALA A 38 0.66 1.04 7.39
CA ALA A 38 0.17 1.27 8.73
C ALA A 38 -1.13 0.47 9.01
N GLU A 39 -2.07 0.44 8.05
CA GLU A 39 -3.30 -0.33 8.19
C GLU A 39 -3.06 -1.83 8.36
N ALA A 40 -2.14 -2.40 7.57
CA ALA A 40 -1.78 -3.81 7.65
C ALA A 40 -1.21 -4.17 9.03
N ILE A 41 -0.30 -3.34 9.53
CA ILE A 41 0.30 -3.49 10.86
C ILE A 41 -0.78 -3.38 11.94
N GLN A 42 -1.66 -2.38 11.85
CA GLN A 42 -2.77 -2.21 12.79
C GLN A 42 -3.68 -3.44 12.83
N THR A 43 -3.97 -4.02 11.67
CA THR A 43 -4.84 -5.18 11.53
C THR A 43 -4.22 -6.42 12.18
N VAL A 44 -2.92 -6.64 11.97
CA VAL A 44 -2.19 -7.72 12.65
C VAL A 44 -2.14 -7.50 14.15
N MET A 45 -1.93 -6.26 14.61
CA MET A 45 -1.98 -5.94 16.04
C MET A 45 -3.34 -6.24 16.67
N ARG A 46 -4.45 -5.89 15.99
CA ARG A 46 -5.81 -6.25 16.43
C ARG A 46 -6.00 -7.76 16.50
N LYS A 47 -5.55 -8.48 15.47
CA LYS A 47 -5.59 -9.95 15.41
C LYS A 47 -4.84 -10.60 16.58
N CYS A 48 -3.71 -10.02 16.98
CA CYS A 48 -2.89 -10.53 18.07
C CYS A 48 -3.33 -10.03 19.47
N GLY A 49 -4.42 -9.26 19.58
CA GLY A 49 -4.92 -8.76 20.86
C GLY A 49 -4.13 -7.61 21.48
N VAL A 50 -3.31 -6.90 20.70
CA VAL A 50 -2.52 -5.75 21.20
C VAL A 50 -3.47 -4.63 21.62
N LYS A 51 -3.29 -4.11 22.85
CA LYS A 51 -4.08 -2.99 23.38
C LYS A 51 -3.79 -1.69 22.60
N LYS A 52 -4.84 -0.92 22.32
CA LYS A 52 -4.78 0.43 21.72
C LYS A 52 -3.91 0.49 20.43
N PRO A 53 -4.17 -0.37 19.43
CA PRO A 53 -3.28 -0.51 18.27
C PRO A 53 -3.20 0.76 17.41
N TYR A 54 -4.31 1.49 17.29
CA TYR A 54 -4.36 2.77 16.60
C TYR A 54 -3.47 3.83 17.26
N GLU A 55 -3.50 3.95 18.59
CA GLU A 55 -2.70 4.95 19.31
C GLU A 55 -1.20 4.67 19.17
N LYS A 56 -0.79 3.39 19.27
CA LYS A 56 0.61 2.97 19.07
C LYS A 56 1.09 3.30 17.67
N LEU A 57 0.28 2.98 16.65
CA LEU A 57 0.62 3.24 15.25
C LEU A 57 0.63 4.73 14.91
N LYS A 58 -0.28 5.52 15.49
CA LYS A 58 -0.32 6.98 15.32
C LYS A 58 0.98 7.64 15.78
N LYS A 59 1.68 7.08 16.78
CA LYS A 59 3.00 7.60 17.18
C LYS A 59 4.06 7.42 16.09
N LEU A 60 3.96 6.35 15.29
CA LEU A 60 4.91 6.06 14.21
C LEU A 60 4.74 7.01 13.02
N THR A 61 3.48 7.27 12.65
CA THR A 61 3.12 7.96 11.40
C THR A 61 2.83 9.46 11.54
N ARG A 62 2.69 9.99 12.77
CA ARG A 62 2.27 11.40 12.96
C ARG A 62 3.40 12.38 12.67
N GLY A 63 3.21 13.21 11.65
CA GLY A 63 4.03 14.39 11.38
C GLY A 63 5.41 14.11 10.78
N ARG A 64 5.68 12.86 10.36
CA ARG A 64 6.94 12.47 9.71
C ARG A 64 6.71 11.48 8.59
N LYS A 65 7.57 11.51 7.57
CA LYS A 65 7.64 10.43 6.58
C LYS A 65 8.18 9.18 7.26
N VAL A 66 7.52 8.06 7.02
CA VAL A 66 7.94 6.75 7.51
C VAL A 66 8.76 6.09 6.42
N ASN A 67 9.88 5.48 6.79
CA ASN A 67 10.69 4.66 5.89
C ASN A 67 10.64 3.17 6.28
N GLU A 68 11.38 2.34 5.54
CA GLU A 68 11.45 0.90 5.79
C GLU A 68 12.00 0.60 7.19
N GLU A 69 13.04 1.31 7.61
CA GLU A 69 13.72 1.14 8.88
C GLU A 69 12.80 1.46 10.06
N ASP A 70 12.05 2.56 10.00
CA ASP A 70 11.06 2.95 11.00
C ASP A 70 10.01 1.85 11.22
N ILE A 71 9.51 1.25 10.13
CA ILE A 71 8.55 0.14 10.23
C ILE A 71 9.20 -1.09 10.86
N LYS A 72 10.43 -1.43 10.47
CA LYS A 72 11.13 -2.59 11.03
C LYS A 72 11.34 -2.43 12.54
N VAL A 73 11.83 -1.27 12.98
CA VAL A 73 12.03 -0.97 14.40
C VAL A 73 10.70 -1.08 15.16
N PHE A 74 9.62 -0.51 14.61
CA PHE A 74 8.30 -0.58 15.22
C PHE A 74 7.79 -2.01 15.37
N VAL A 75 7.91 -2.84 14.32
CA VAL A 75 7.46 -4.23 14.34
C VAL A 75 8.27 -5.06 15.34
N GLU A 76 9.55 -4.76 15.51
CA GLU A 76 10.41 -5.46 16.47
C GLU A 76 9.97 -5.20 17.92
N GLU A 77 9.56 -3.98 18.24
CA GLU A 77 9.04 -3.58 19.56
C GLU A 77 7.64 -4.17 19.88
N LEU A 78 6.93 -4.74 18.90
CA LEU A 78 5.61 -5.32 19.15
C LEU A 78 5.71 -6.65 19.90
N GLU A 79 4.94 -6.78 20.97
CA GLU A 79 4.72 -8.05 21.68
C GLU A 79 3.70 -8.93 20.92
N ILE A 80 4.08 -9.40 19.73
CA ILE A 80 3.26 -10.30 18.90
C ILE A 80 4.06 -11.57 18.54
N PRO A 81 3.39 -12.69 18.19
CA PRO A 81 4.07 -13.93 17.81
C PRO A 81 5.06 -13.73 16.66
N GLN A 82 6.21 -14.41 16.72
CA GLN A 82 7.28 -14.29 15.72
C GLN A 82 6.80 -14.51 14.29
N LYS A 83 5.90 -15.50 14.09
CA LYS A 83 5.27 -15.80 12.80
C LYS A 83 4.53 -14.60 12.20
N GLU A 84 3.93 -13.73 13.03
CA GLU A 84 3.25 -12.53 12.55
C GLU A 84 4.24 -11.39 12.30
N LYS A 85 5.31 -11.26 13.11
CA LYS A 85 6.42 -10.32 12.81
C LYS A 85 7.08 -10.60 11.47
N GLU A 86 7.38 -11.86 11.18
CA GLU A 86 7.99 -12.27 9.91
C GLU A 86 7.13 -11.90 8.68
N LYS A 87 5.80 -11.95 8.81
CA LYS A 87 4.91 -11.49 7.73
C LYS A 87 5.00 -9.99 7.54
N LEU A 88 5.01 -9.22 8.63
CA LEU A 88 5.14 -7.77 8.58
C LEU A 88 6.50 -7.34 8.02
N PHE A 89 7.59 -8.05 8.32
CA PHE A 89 8.91 -7.77 7.76
C PHE A 89 9.04 -8.03 6.26
N LYS A 90 8.23 -8.95 5.72
CA LYS A 90 8.18 -9.23 4.27
C LYS A 90 7.28 -8.24 3.51
N LEU A 91 6.50 -7.43 4.24
CA LEU A 91 5.56 -6.48 3.65
C LEU A 91 6.32 -5.29 3.06
N LYS A 92 5.90 -4.86 1.86
CA LYS A 92 6.39 -3.68 1.15
C LYS A 92 5.20 -2.97 0.52
N PRO A 93 5.25 -1.64 0.31
CA PRO A 93 4.16 -0.93 -0.36
C PRO A 93 3.79 -1.57 -1.72
N ALA A 94 4.79 -2.04 -2.45
CA ALA A 94 4.60 -2.70 -3.75
C ALA A 94 3.96 -4.10 -3.70
N ASN A 95 3.99 -4.81 -2.57
CA ASN A 95 3.36 -6.13 -2.44
C ASN A 95 2.09 -6.12 -1.58
N TYR A 96 1.77 -4.99 -0.93
CA TYR A 96 0.52 -4.77 -0.21
C TYR A 96 -0.60 -4.36 -1.17
N ILE A 97 -0.92 -5.23 -2.13
CA ILE A 97 -1.93 -5.00 -3.18
C ILE A 97 -3.24 -5.78 -2.95
N GLY A 98 -3.36 -6.48 -1.82
CA GLY A 98 -4.55 -7.27 -1.49
C GLY A 98 -4.88 -8.30 -2.57
N LEU A 99 -6.13 -8.26 -3.07
CA LEU A 99 -6.62 -9.16 -4.12
C LEU A 99 -6.53 -8.57 -5.54
N ALA A 100 -5.82 -7.44 -5.73
CA ALA A 100 -5.82 -6.70 -7.00
C ALA A 100 -5.44 -7.57 -8.21
N GLU A 101 -4.40 -8.40 -8.10
CA GLU A 101 -4.01 -9.30 -9.19
C GLU A 101 -5.03 -10.42 -9.41
N LYS A 102 -5.66 -10.92 -8.34
CA LYS A 102 -6.64 -12.01 -8.42
C LYS A 102 -7.94 -11.57 -9.10
N LEU A 103 -8.35 -10.31 -8.91
CA LEU A 103 -9.61 -9.77 -9.45
C LEU A 103 -9.48 -9.22 -10.88
N THR A 104 -8.26 -9.07 -11.39
CA THR A 104 -7.99 -8.52 -12.74
C THR A 104 -7.49 -9.57 -13.74
N LYS A 105 -7.31 -10.82 -13.29
CA LYS A 105 -7.16 -12.01 -14.14
C LYS A 105 -8.53 -12.54 -14.53
#